data_AF-A0A1G8JKU3-F1
#
_entry.id   AF-A0A1G8JKU3-F1
#
_cell.length_a   1.000
_cell.length_b   1.000
_cell.length_c   1.000
_cell.angle_alpha   90.00
_cell.angle_beta   90.00
_cell.angle_gamma   90.00
#
_symmetry.space_group_name_H-M   'P 1'
#
loop_
_entity.id
_entity.type
_entity.pdbx_description
1 polymer ?
#
loop_
_entity_poly.entity_id
_entity_poly.type
_entity_poly.pdbx_seq_one_letter_code
_entity_poly.pdbx_strand_id
1 'polypeptide(L)' 'MLFEEWAGEVEKELLVILEDNCQTDNQNFDAAEIADKLKVSENTVLFFLSRLIKDKKVEVVKLKIK' A
#
# COMPACT_ATOMS: atom_id res chain seq x y z
N MET A 1 7.77 0.29 22.06
CA MET A 1 8.05 -0.79 21.09
C MET A 1 6.83 -1.21 20.27
N LEU A 2 5.59 -0.96 20.70
CA LEU A 2 4.40 -1.40 19.95
C LEU A 2 4.20 -0.74 18.57
N PHE A 3 4.62 0.52 18.40
CA PHE A 3 4.35 1.25 17.15
C PHE A 3 5.23 0.80 15.98
N GLU A 4 6.54 0.60 16.19
CA GLU A 4 7.45 0.21 15.11
C GLU A 4 7.20 -1.22 14.63
N GLU A 5 6.88 -2.12 15.57
CA GLU A 5 6.47 -3.49 15.25
C GLU A 5 5.17 -3.50 14.45
N TRP A 6 4.12 -2.82 14.94
CA TRP A 6 2.86 -2.67 14.22
C TRP A 6 3.04 -2.04 12.84
N ALA A 7 3.85 -0.98 12.73
CA ALA A 7 4.13 -0.33 11.45
C ALA A 7 4.84 -1.27 10.47
N GLY A 8 5.75 -2.11 10.97
CA GLY A 8 6.40 -3.15 10.19
C GLY A 8 5.42 -4.21 9.69
N GLU A 9 4.46 -4.64 10.52
CA GLU A 9 3.41 -5.59 10.14
C GLU A 9 2.49 -5.00 9.06
N VAL A 10 2.01 -3.77 9.24
CA VAL A 10 1.16 -3.09 8.25
C VAL A 10 1.89 -2.91 6.91
N GLU A 11 3.17 -2.50 6.93
CA GLU A 11 3.96 -2.37 5.71
C GLU A 11 4.13 -3.71 4.98
N LYS A 12 4.34 -4.80 5.74
CA LYS A 12 4.48 -6.15 5.19
C LYS A 12 3.17 -6.66 4.59
N GLU A 13 2.05 -6.51 5.27
CA GLU A 13 0.74 -6.92 4.76
C GLU A 13 0.33 -6.10 3.53
N LEU A 14 0.61 -4.79 3.54
CA LEU A 14 0.39 -3.93 2.37
C LEU A 14 1.16 -4.44 1.14
N LEU A 15 2.43 -4.82 1.29
CA LEU A 15 3.21 -5.41 0.20
C LEU A 15 2.59 -6.70 -0.35
N VAL A 16 2.15 -7.60 0.52
CA VAL A 16 1.48 -8.84 0.10
C VAL A 16 0.21 -8.54 -0.71
N ILE A 17 -0.62 -7.62 -0.24
CA ILE A 17 -1.84 -7.22 -0.95
C ILE A 17 -1.52 -6.59 -2.31
N LEU A 18 -0.47 -5.76 -2.37
CA LEU A 18 -0.01 -5.16 -3.63
C LEU A 18 0.51 -6.21 -4.60
N GLU A 19 1.25 -7.21 -4.13
CA GLU A 19 1.73 -8.31 -4.97
C GLU A 19 0.55 -9.13 -5.51
N ASP A 20 -0.45 -9.45 -4.69
CA ASP A 20 -1.62 -10.22 -5.11
C ASP A 20 -2.52 -9.44 -6.10
N ASN A 21 -2.76 -8.15 -5.83
CA ASN A 21 -3.64 -7.33 -6.65
C ASN A 21 -2.97 -6.83 -7.94
N CYS A 22 -1.71 -6.40 -7.87
CA CYS A 22 -0.99 -5.76 -8.98
C CYS A 22 -0.27 -6.76 -9.90
N GLN A 23 -0.35 -8.06 -9.64
CA GLN A 23 0.18 -9.11 -10.53
C GLN A 23 -0.55 -9.21 -11.89
N THR A 24 -1.66 -8.50 -12.06
CA THR A 24 -2.37 -8.41 -13.34
C THR A 24 -2.40 -6.96 -13.81
N ASP A 25 -1.93 -6.69 -15.03
CA ASP A 25 -1.81 -5.36 -15.67
C ASP A 25 -3.11 -4.51 -15.73
N ASN A 26 -4.22 -5.02 -15.19
CA ASN A 26 -5.55 -4.43 -15.28
C ASN A 26 -6.18 -4.05 -13.93
N GLN A 27 -5.53 -4.31 -12.78
CA GLN A 27 -6.08 -3.89 -11.49
C GLN A 27 -5.51 -2.53 -11.07
N ASN A 28 -6.41 -1.57 -10.87
CA ASN A 28 -6.04 -0.28 -10.31
C ASN A 28 -5.91 -0.41 -8.79
N PHE A 29 -4.90 0.24 -8.22
CA PHE A 29 -4.78 0.41 -6.78
C PHE A 29 -5.99 1.20 -6.23
N ASP A 30 -6.65 0.65 -5.21
CA ASP A 30 -7.71 1.31 -4.45
C ASP A 30 -7.33 1.39 -2.95
N ALA A 31 -7.06 2.60 -2.47
CA ALA A 31 -6.66 2.81 -1.08
C ALA A 31 -7.77 2.46 -0.08
N ALA A 32 -9.05 2.66 -0.45
CA ALA A 32 -10.19 2.43 0.44
C ALA A 32 -10.40 0.94 0.69
N GLU A 33 -10.31 0.13 -0.37
CA GLU A 33 -10.43 -1.32 -0.25
C GLU A 33 -9.31 -1.92 0.61
N ILE A 34 -8.08 -1.46 0.40
CA ILE A 34 -6.92 -1.95 1.15
C ILE A 34 -6.99 -1.49 2.62
N ALA A 35 -7.47 -0.27 2.87
CA ALA A 35 -7.68 0.23 4.23
C ALA A 35 -8.66 -0.63 5.02
N ASP A 36 -9.76 -1.07 4.39
CA ASP A 36 -10.72 -1.97 5.05
C ASP A 36 -10.12 -3.36 5.33
N LYS A 37 -9.30 -3.91 4.41
CA LYS A 37 -8.59 -5.18 4.61
C LYS A 37 -7.63 -5.12 5.79
N LEU A 38 -6.84 -4.05 5.87
CA LEU A 38 -5.82 -3.84 6.91
C LEU A 38 -6.39 -3.26 8.22
N LYS A 39 -7.69 -2.92 8.26
CA LYS A 39 -8.36 -2.27 9.40
C LYS A 39 -7.65 -1.00 9.88
N VAL A 40 -7.17 -0.20 8.92
CA VAL A 40 -6.54 1.12 9.14
C VAL A 40 -7.27 2.20 8.35
N SER A 41 -6.84 3.46 8.49
CA SER A 41 -7.38 4.55 7.67
C SER A 41 -6.76 4.56 6.26
N GLU A 42 -7.48 5.09 5.27
CA GLU A 42 -6.93 5.34 3.93
C GLU A 42 -5.64 6.17 3.96
N ASN A 43 -5.58 7.18 4.82
CA ASN A 43 -4.38 8.00 5.00
C ASN A 43 -3.18 7.17 5.49
N THR A 44 -3.42 6.16 6.32
CA THR A 44 -2.38 5.22 6.78
C THR A 44 -1.85 4.40 5.61
N VAL A 45 -2.73 3.88 4.74
CA VAL A 45 -2.34 3.15 3.54
C VAL A 45 -1.51 4.04 2.61
N LEU A 46 -1.98 5.25 2.32
CA LEU A 46 -1.26 6.20 1.47
C LEU A 46 0.11 6.60 2.05
N PHE A 47 0.20 6.75 3.37
CA PHE A 47 1.46 7.00 4.06
C PHE A 47 2.45 5.85 3.82
N PHE A 48 2.06 4.60 4.08
CA PHE A 48 2.95 3.46 3.87
C PHE A 48 3.28 3.24 2.39
N LEU A 49 2.31 3.42 1.49
CA LEU A 49 2.56 3.36 0.05
C LEU A 49 3.60 4.40 -0.37
N SER A 50 3.50 5.64 0.10
CA SER A 50 4.47 6.69 -0.23
C SER A 50 5.88 6.33 0.23
N ARG A 51 6.00 5.66 1.38
CA ARG A 51 7.26 5.15 1.92
C ARG A 51 7.79 3.98 1.08
N LEU A 52 6.96 3.02 0.71
CA LEU A 52 7.34 1.90 -0.16
C LEU A 52 7.86 2.38 -1.54
N ILE A 53 7.22 3.42 -2.10
CA ILE A 53 7.66 4.05 -3.34
C ILE A 53 9.03 4.73 -3.14
N LYS A 54 9.18 5.51 -2.07
CA LYS A 54 10.45 6.18 -1.73
C LYS A 54 11.58 5.18 -1.55
N ASP A 55 11.29 4.04 -0.94
CA ASP A 55 12.23 2.94 -0.70
C ASP A 55 12.44 2.04 -1.93
N LYS A 56 11.84 2.39 -3.08
CA LYS A 56 11.94 1.70 -4.37
C LYS A 56 11.43 0.24 -4.35
N LYS A 57 10.56 -0.09 -3.40
CA LYS A 57 9.88 -1.40 -3.33
C LYS A 57 8.65 -1.46 -4.25
N VAL A 58 8.06 -0.30 -4.54
CA VAL A 58 6.91 -0.14 -5.44
C VAL A 58 7.23 0.91 -6.49
N GLU A 59 6.95 0.61 -7.75
CA GLU A 59 7.08 1.55 -8.86
C GLU A 59 5.71 2.10 -9.28
N VAL A 60 5.63 3.41 -9.52
CA VAL A 60 4.42 4.05 -10.05
C VAL A 60 4.51 4.10 -11.57
N VAL A 61 3.75 3.24 -12.24
CA VAL A 61 3.77 3.12 -13.71
C VAL A 61 2.90 4.15 -14.44
N LYS A 62 1.88 4.71 -13.77
CA LYS A 62 0.92 5.63 -14.40
C LYS A 62 0.41 6.69 -13.42
N LEU A 63 0.36 7.92 -13.88
CA LEU A 63 -0.29 9.04 -13.22
C LEU A 63 -1.28 9.69 -14.17
N LYS A 64 -2.46 10.04 -13.67
CA LYS A 64 -3.49 10.75 -14.43
C LYS A 64 -4.08 11.86 -13.57
N ILE A 65 -4.07 13.07 -14.08
CA ILE A 65 -4.76 14.23 -13.49
C ILE A 65 -6.22 14.20 -13.99
N LYS A 66 -7.17 14.48 -13.09
CA LYS A 66 -8.59 14.64 -13.44
C LYS A 66 -8.90 16.09 -13.80
#